data_AF-A0A916MS37-F1
#
_entry.id   AF-A0A916MS37-F1
#
_cell.length_a   1.000
_cell.length_b   1.000
_cell.length_c   1.000
_cell.angle_alpha   90.00
_cell.angle_beta   90.00
_cell.angle_gamma   90.00
#
_symmetry.space_group_name_H-M   'P 1'
#
loop_
_entity.id
_entity.type
_entity.pdbx_description
1 polymer ?
#
loop_
_entity_poly.entity_id
_entity_poly.type
_entity_poly.pdbx_seq_one_letter_code
_entity_poly.pdbx_strand_id
1 'polypeptide(L)'
;LYTLTRFLGEGVGGHLVAHALERAKALGMVAVFACTTMERVGAFFSRQGFREVSREQVPASKWRGYDAERRARVRCFRHDLGGD
;
A
#
# COMPACT_ATOMS: atom_id res chain seq x y z
N LEU A 1 -1.74 -4.29 6.41
CA LEU A 1 -1.97 -5.66 5.90
C LEU A 1 -1.21 -6.62 6.81
N TYR A 2 -1.91 -7.58 7.40
CA TYR A 2 -1.29 -8.68 8.13
C TYR A 2 -2.02 -9.96 7.75
N THR A 3 -1.29 -11.06 7.68
CA THR A 3 -1.83 -12.42 7.61
C THR A 3 -1.26 -13.18 8.79
N LEU A 4 -1.99 -14.18 9.28
CA LEU A 4 -1.45 -15.07 10.32
C LEU A 4 -0.22 -15.79 9.77
N THR A 5 0.82 -15.95 10.60
CA THR A 5 2.13 -16.50 10.19
C THR A 5 2.03 -17.83 9.48
N ARG A 6 1.05 -18.68 9.87
CA ARG A 6 0.79 -19.99 9.26
C ARG A 6 0.35 -19.93 7.78
N PHE A 7 -0.11 -18.78 7.30
CA PHE A 7 -0.53 -18.57 5.92
C PHE A 7 0.45 -17.68 5.13
N LEU A 8 1.63 -17.43 5.71
CA LEU A 8 2.67 -16.67 5.02
C LEU A 8 3.24 -17.50 3.87
N GLY A 9 3.24 -16.94 2.66
CA GLY A 9 3.72 -17.63 1.45
C GLY A 9 2.61 -18.33 0.65
N GLU A 10 1.39 -18.43 1.18
CA GLU A 10 0.25 -19.10 0.51
C GLU A 10 -0.55 -18.16 -0.41
N GLY A 11 -0.01 -17.00 -0.78
CA GLY A 11 -0.68 -16.05 -1.67
C GLY A 11 -1.85 -15.26 -1.05
N VAL A 12 -2.26 -15.55 0.20
CA VAL A 12 -3.37 -14.85 0.89
C VAL A 12 -3.21 -13.33 0.89
N GLY A 13 -1.99 -12.83 1.08
CA GLY A 13 -1.71 -11.40 1.02
C GLY A 13 -2.08 -10.77 -0.33
N GLY A 14 -1.84 -11.50 -1.43
CA GLY A 14 -2.22 -11.05 -2.77
C GLY A 14 -3.74 -10.98 -2.94
N HIS A 15 -4.48 -11.99 -2.49
CA HIS A 15 -5.95 -11.96 -2.52
C HIS A 15 -6.55 -10.79 -1.73
N LEU A 16 -5.98 -10.49 -0.56
CA LEU A 16 -6.41 -9.34 0.24
C LEU A 16 -6.15 -8.01 -0.48
N VAL A 17 -5.00 -7.87 -1.14
CA VAL A 17 -4.68 -6.67 -1.92
C VAL A 17 -5.63 -6.55 -3.11
N ALA A 18 -5.82 -7.62 -3.89
CA ALA A 18 -6.74 -7.62 -5.02
C ALA A 18 -8.16 -7.21 -4.62
N HIS A 19 -8.69 -7.80 -3.55
CA HIS A 19 -10.03 -7.46 -3.06
C HIS A 19 -10.12 -6.00 -2.57
N ALA A 20 -9.08 -5.49 -1.90
CA ALA A 20 -9.04 -4.10 -1.46
C ALA A 20 -9.02 -3.11 -2.65
N LEU A 21 -8.30 -3.45 -3.73
CA LEU A 21 -8.26 -2.63 -4.95
C LEU A 21 -9.62 -2.60 -5.65
N GLU A 22 -10.27 -3.76 -5.81
CA GLU A 22 -11.62 -3.84 -6.37
C GLU A 22 -12.63 -3.03 -5.55
N ARG A 23 -12.55 -3.13 -4.22
CA ARG A 23 -13.44 -2.35 -3.34
C ARG A 23 -13.19 -0.85 -3.45
N ALA A 24 -11.93 -0.42 -3.53
CA ALA A 24 -11.57 0.98 -3.70
C ALA A 24 -12.05 1.52 -5.06
N LYS A 25 -11.95 0.72 -6.13
CA LYS A 25 -12.50 1.07 -7.45
C LYS A 25 -14.02 1.24 -7.39
N ALA A 26 -14.74 0.32 -6.76
CA ALA A 26 -16.19 0.41 -6.58
C ALA A 26 -16.63 1.61 -5.72
N LEU A 27 -15.74 2.19 -4.92
CA LEU A 27 -15.97 3.41 -4.15
C LEU A 27 -15.60 4.70 -4.91
N GLY A 28 -15.19 4.60 -6.18
CA GLY A 28 -14.80 5.75 -6.99
C GLY A 28 -13.45 6.36 -6.59
N MET A 29 -12.58 5.60 -5.92
CA MET A 29 -11.23 6.07 -5.61
C MET A 29 -10.35 6.05 -6.86
N VAL A 30 -9.48 7.05 -6.98
CA VAL A 30 -8.52 7.14 -8.11
C VAL A 30 -7.23 6.36 -7.87
N ALA A 31 -6.90 6.08 -6.60
CA ALA A 31 -5.71 5.35 -6.23
C ALA A 31 -5.77 4.79 -4.79
N VAL A 32 -4.93 3.78 -4.55
CA VAL A 32 -4.64 3.22 -3.21
C VAL A 32 -3.17 3.41 -2.88
N PHE A 33 -2.87 3.72 -1.62
CA PHE A 33 -1.50 3.85 -1.13
C PHE A 33 -1.14 2.76 -0.12
N ALA A 34 0.05 2.20 -0.26
CA ALA A 34 0.67 1.33 0.73
C ALA A 34 1.92 2.01 1.28
N CYS A 35 2.14 1.95 2.60
CA CYS A 35 3.31 2.53 3.24
C CYS A 35 3.92 1.55 4.23
N THR A 36 5.22 1.32 4.13
CA THR A 36 5.94 0.33 4.94
C THR A 36 7.38 0.77 5.18
N THR A 37 7.92 0.43 6.34
CA THR A 37 9.35 0.58 6.65
C THR A 37 10.15 -0.68 6.35
N MET A 38 9.48 -1.78 5.97
CA MET A 38 10.12 -3.06 5.63
C MET A 38 10.26 -3.20 4.12
N GLU A 39 11.50 -3.38 3.65
CA GLU A 39 11.84 -3.57 2.24
C GLU A 39 11.11 -4.76 1.60
N ARG A 40 11.12 -5.92 2.25
CA ARG A 40 10.44 -7.14 1.76
C ARG A 40 8.94 -6.93 1.49
N VAL A 41 8.31 -6.07 2.31
CA VAL A 41 6.89 -5.73 2.15
C VAL A 41 6.71 -4.73 1.02
N GLY A 42 7.66 -3.80 0.82
CA GLY A 42 7.68 -2.93 -0.35
C GLY A 42 7.74 -3.74 -1.65
N ALA A 43 8.67 -4.70 -1.74
CA ALA A 43 8.80 -5.59 -2.88
C ALA A 43 7.53 -6.43 -3.13
N PHE A 44 6.82 -6.82 -2.07
CA PHE A 44 5.51 -7.45 -2.20
C PHE A 44 4.51 -6.53 -2.90
N PHE A 45 4.36 -5.27 -2.46
CA PHE A 45 3.45 -4.32 -3.11
C PHE A 45 3.85 -4.01 -4.56
N SER A 46 5.14 -3.94 -4.86
CA SER A 46 5.62 -3.79 -6.24
C SER A 46 5.18 -4.95 -7.15
N ARG A 47 5.22 -6.20 -6.64
CA ARG A 47 4.68 -7.36 -7.38
C ARG A 47 3.16 -7.35 -7.53
N GLN A 48 2.44 -6.56 -6.73
CA GLN A 48 1.00 -6.36 -6.84
C GLN A 48 0.63 -5.14 -7.70
N GLY A 49 1.56 -4.60 -8.49
CA GLY A 49 1.29 -3.48 -9.41
C GLY A 49 1.40 -2.08 -8.78
N PHE A 50 1.82 -1.97 -7.52
CA PHE A 50 2.08 -0.65 -6.94
C PHE A 50 3.44 -0.11 -7.40
N ARG A 51 3.49 1.15 -7.81
CA ARG A 51 4.75 1.88 -8.08
C ARG A 51 5.20 2.66 -6.85
N GLU A 52 6.50 2.72 -6.60
CA GLU A 52 7.05 3.56 -5.54
C GLU A 52 6.83 5.04 -5.84
N VAL A 53 6.48 5.81 -4.81
CA VAL A 53 6.18 7.25 -4.89
C VAL A 53 6.81 7.98 -3.72
N SER A 54 7.03 9.28 -3.89
CA SER A 54 7.52 10.11 -2.79
C SER A 54 6.44 10.25 -1.70
N ARG A 55 6.88 10.58 -0.48
CA ARG A 55 5.97 10.76 0.68
C ARG A 55 5.03 11.95 0.50
N GLU A 56 5.46 12.92 -0.31
CA GLU A 56 4.72 14.14 -0.66
C GLU A 56 3.55 13.86 -1.60
N GLN A 57 3.61 12.77 -2.38
CA GLN A 57 2.49 12.32 -3.23
C GLN A 57 1.38 11.61 -2.44
N VAL A 58 1.64 11.25 -1.18
CA VAL A 58 0.66 10.65 -0.29
C VAL A 58 -0.16 11.75 0.38
N PRO A 59 -1.49 11.64 0.51
CA PRO A 59 -2.32 12.69 1.11
C PRO A 59 -1.78 13.17 2.47
N ALA A 60 -1.59 14.49 2.60
CA ALA A 60 -0.95 15.10 3.77
C ALA A 60 -1.65 14.74 5.09
N SER A 61 -2.96 14.46 5.04
CA SER A 61 -3.76 14.00 6.17
C SER A 61 -3.21 12.74 6.84
N LYS A 62 -2.56 11.84 6.08
CA LYS A 62 -1.90 10.63 6.59
C LYS A 62 -0.79 10.96 7.60
N TRP A 63 -0.09 12.06 7.37
CA TRP A 63 1.12 12.41 8.12
C TRP A 63 0.84 13.19 9.41
N ARG A 64 -0.42 13.59 9.65
CA ARG A 64 -0.81 14.29 10.89
C ARG A 64 -0.65 13.34 12.09
N GLY A 65 0.15 13.75 13.07
CA GLY A 65 0.47 12.94 14.25
C GLY A 65 1.34 11.72 13.97
N TYR A 66 1.89 11.58 12.76
CA TYR A 66 2.76 10.47 12.42
C TYR A 66 4.18 10.72 12.93
N ASP A 67 4.77 9.72 13.56
CA ASP A 67 6.13 9.79 14.11
C ASP A 67 7.17 10.22 13.06
N ALA A 68 8.00 11.20 13.41
CA ALA A 68 8.94 11.84 12.47
C ALA A 68 10.04 10.88 12.01
N GLU A 69 10.58 10.05 12.92
CA GLU A 69 11.62 9.07 12.58
C GLU A 69 11.09 7.98 11.67
N ARG A 70 9.89 7.45 11.94
CA ARG A 70 9.20 6.53 11.03
C ARG A 70 8.89 7.19 9.70
N ARG A 71 8.50 8.47 9.68
CA ARG A 71 8.26 9.21 8.43
C ARG A 71 9.53 9.34 7.61
N ALA A 72 10.70 9.49 8.25
CA ALA A 72 11.98 9.55 7.56
C ALA A 72 12.31 8.26 6.80
N ARG A 73 11.87 7.11 7.31
CA ARG A 73 12.21 5.77 6.82
C ARG A 73 11.12 5.07 6.01
N VAL A 74 9.90 5.60 5.99
CA VAL A 74 8.78 4.93 5.33
C VAL A 74 8.89 5.05 3.81
N ARG A 75 8.75 3.91 3.14
CA ARG A 75 8.60 3.82 1.69
C ARG A 75 7.11 3.83 1.35
N CYS A 76 6.75 4.55 0.30
CA CYS A 76 5.37 4.74 -0.11
C CYS A 76 5.17 4.20 -1.52
N PHE A 77 4.04 3.55 -1.73
CA PHE A 77 3.69 2.92 -2.99
C PHE A 77 2.27 3.32 -3.37
N ARG A 78 2.02 3.54 -4.66
CA ARG A 78 0.73 3.92 -5.21
C ARG A 78 0.29 2.90 -6.24
N HIS A 79 -0.97 2.49 -6.16
CA HIS A 79 -1.66 1.78 -7.23
C HIS A 79 -2.71 2.74 -7.80
N ASP A 80 -2.56 3.08 -9.07
CA ASP A 80 -3.56 3.86 -9.80
C ASP A 80 -4.73 2.91 -10.15
N LEU A 81 -5.98 3.35 -9.93
CA LEU A 81 -7.16 2.49 -10.13
C LEU A 81 -7.83 2.67 -11.49
N GLY A 82 -7.38 3.66 -12.28
CA GLY A 82 -8.01 4.06 -13.53
C GLY A 82 -9.37 4.72 -13.28
N GLY A 83 -9.56 5.92 -13.84
CA GLY A 83 -10.89 6.35 -14.27
C GLY A 83 -11.02 5.93 -15.72
N ASP A 84 -12.18 5.41 -16.09
CA ASP A 84 -12.54 5.14 -17.49
C ASP A 84 -12.35 6.39 -18.37
#